data_AF-A0AB39RY09-F1
#
_entry.id   AF-A0AB39RY09-F1
#
_cell.length_a   1.000
_cell.length_b   1.000
_cell.length_c   1.000
_cell.angle_alpha   90.00
_cell.angle_beta   90.00
_cell.angle_gamma   90.00
#
_symmetry.space_group_name_H-M   'P 1'
#
loop_
_entity.id
_entity.type
_entity.pdbx_description
1 polymer ?
#
loop_
_entity_poly.entity_id
_entity_poly.type
_entity_poly.pdbx_seq_one_letter_code
_entity_poly.pdbx_strand_id
1 'polypeptide(L)' 'MTFRTVERDEDDTVVVLYTSGTTGHPKGAELRHRNVYDNALAGIDLFVSRGQRPATC' A
#
# COMPACT_ATOMS: atom_id res chain seq x y z
N MET A 1 13.98 0.30 26.59
CA MET A 1 12.75 -0.26 25.97
C MET A 1 13.20 -0.95 24.71
N THR A 2 13.16 -2.28 24.66
CA THR A 2 13.66 -3.05 23.52
C THR A 2 12.46 -3.67 22.81
N PHE A 3 12.34 -3.42 21.51
CA PHE A 3 11.31 -4.03 20.68
C PHE A 3 11.79 -5.39 20.20
N ARG A 4 10.90 -6.39 20.18
CA ARG A 4 11.18 -7.71 19.64
C ARG A 4 10.92 -7.71 18.14
N THR A 5 11.94 -8.01 17.34
CA THR A 5 11.79 -8.29 15.90
C THR A 5 11.17 -9.66 15.70
N VAL A 6 10.36 -9.80 14.65
CA VAL A 6 9.72 -11.05 14.24
C VAL A 6 10.02 -11.21 12.76
N GLU A 7 10.39 -12.43 12.35
CA GLU A 7 10.58 -12.77 10.93
C GLU A 7 9.28 -12.55 10.16
N ARG A 8 9.39 -12.01 8.94
CA ARG A 8 8.27 -11.77 8.02
C ARG A 8 8.70 -12.09 6.60
N ASP A 9 7.78 -12.70 5.87
CA ASP A 9 7.93 -12.98 4.45
C ASP A 9 7.30 -11.86 3.61
N GLU A 10 7.74 -11.70 2.37
CA GLU A 10 7.18 -10.71 1.43
C GLU A 10 5.71 -11.01 1.07
N ASP A 11 5.29 -12.27 1.26
CA ASP A 11 3.94 -12.74 1.05
C ASP A 11 3.02 -12.59 2.27
N ASP A 12 3.54 -12.16 3.41
CA ASP A 12 2.72 -11.85 4.58
C ASP A 12 1.87 -10.60 4.34
N THR A 13 0.62 -10.64 4.79
CA THR A 13 -0.28 -9.47 4.76
C THR A 13 0.20 -8.39 5.72
N VAL A 14 0.39 -7.17 5.22
CA VAL A 14 0.84 -6.01 5.99
C VAL A 14 -0.28 -5.02 6.31
N VAL A 15 -1.28 -4.89 5.43
CA VAL A 15 -2.39 -3.96 5.62
C VAL A 15 -3.68 -4.49 4.98
N VAL A 16 -4.82 -4.19 5.61
CA VAL A 16 -6.15 -4.38 5.03
C VAL A 16 -6.79 -3.01 4.82
N LEU A 17 -6.96 -2.61 3.57
CA LEU A 17 -7.58 -1.33 3.21
C LEU A 17 -9.08 -1.50 3.07
N TYR A 18 -9.84 -0.77 3.87
CA TYR A 18 -11.30 -0.71 3.74
C TYR A 18 -11.71 0.51 2.93
N THR A 19 -12.61 0.29 1.99
CA THR A 19 -13.27 1.37 1.23
C THR A 19 -14.76 1.32 1.50
N SER A 20 -15.44 2.47 1.51
CA SER A 20 -16.85 2.57 1.89
C SER A 20 -17.77 1.67 1.06
N GLY A 21 -17.40 1.39 -0.20
CA GLY A 21 -18.19 0.57 -1.13
C GLY A 21 -19.48 1.27 -1.54
N THR A 22 -19.83 1.24 -2.83
CA THR A 22 -21.08 1.86 -3.33
C THR A 22 -22.34 1.06 -2.98
N THR A 23 -22.18 -0.17 -2.49
CA THR A 23 -23.27 -1.12 -2.16
C THR A 23 -23.59 -1.16 -0.66
N GLY A 24 -23.08 -0.21 0.13
CA GLY A 24 -23.33 -0.12 1.59
C GLY A 24 -22.52 -1.09 2.45
N HIS A 25 -21.76 -2.01 1.84
CA HIS A 25 -20.85 -2.91 2.54
C HIS A 25 -19.39 -2.56 2.20
N PRO A 26 -18.59 -2.15 3.20
CA PRO A 26 -17.18 -1.89 2.98
C PRO A 26 -16.45 -3.11 2.45
N LYS A 27 -15.62 -2.91 1.42
CA LYS A 27 -14.76 -3.97 0.86
C LYS A 27 -13.36 -3.82 1.44
N GLY A 28 -12.82 -4.90 2.00
CA GLY A 28 -11.44 -5.01 2.46
C GLY A 28 -10.53 -5.54 1.36
N ALA A 29 -9.40 -4.86 1.13
CA ALA A 29 -8.33 -5.35 0.27
C ALA A 29 -7.10 -5.65 1.13
N GLU A 30 -6.73 -6.92 1.21
CA GLU A 30 -5.50 -7.34 1.86
C GLU A 30 -4.30 -7.09 0.93
N LEU A 31 -3.31 -6.37 1.42
CA LEU A 31 -2.07 -6.12 0.71
C LEU A 31 -0.92 -6.79 1.45
N ARG A 32 -0.11 -7.51 0.68
CA ARG A 32 1.14 -8.10 1.12
C ARG A 32 2.27 -7.08 1.07
N HIS A 33 3.38 -7.38 1.73
CA HIS A 33 4.59 -6.56 1.65
C HIS A 33 5.02 -6.27 0.21
N ARG A 34 5.05 -7.29 -0.66
CA ARG A 34 5.38 -7.12 -2.08
C ARG A 34 4.43 -6.17 -2.82
N ASN A 35 3.13 -6.21 -2.53
CA ASN A 35 2.14 -5.38 -3.23
C ASN A 35 2.36 -3.88 -2.94
N VAL A 36 2.67 -3.55 -1.69
CA VAL A 36 2.95 -2.17 -1.28
C VAL A 36 4.27 -1.69 -1.90
N TYR A 37 5.29 -2.55 -1.92
CA TYR A 37 6.58 -2.25 -2.53
C TYR A 37 6.46 -1.96 -4.04
N ASP A 38 5.79 -2.85 -4.78
CA ASP A 38 5.56 -2.68 -6.22
C ASP A 38 4.76 -1.40 -6.53
N ASN A 39 3.75 -1.10 -5.70
CA ASN A 39 2.96 0.12 -5.85
C ASN A 39 3.82 1.38 -5.65
N ALA A 40 4.73 1.38 -4.68
CA ALA A 40 5.65 2.49 -4.44
C ALA A 40 6.60 2.69 -5.62
N LEU A 41 7.16 1.60 -6.18
CA LEU A 41 8.02 1.67 -7.36
C LEU A 41 7.27 2.22 -8.58
N ALA A 42 6.05 1.73 -8.82
CA ALA A 42 5.20 2.26 -9.90
C ALA A 42 4.87 3.74 -9.69
N GLY A 43 4.63 4.16 -8.44
CA GLY A 43 4.43 5.57 -8.09
C GLY A 43 5.66 6.42 -8.41
N ILE A 44 6.86 5.97 -8.03
CA ILE A 44 8.11 6.66 -8.34
C ILE A 44 8.23 6.85 -9.85
N ASP A 45 8.06 5.80 -10.65
CA ASP A 45 8.11 5.90 -12.10
C ASP A 45 7.10 6.91 -12.64
N LEU A 46 5.83 6.81 -12.19
CA LEU A 46 4.76 7.69 -12.65
C LEU A 46 5.01 9.17 -12.31
N PHE A 47 5.45 9.47 -11.08
CA PHE A 47 5.57 10.84 -10.59
C PHE A 47 6.91 11.48 -10.98
N VAL A 48 7.99 10.69 -11.04
CA VAL A 48 9.32 11.19 -11.45
C VAL A 48 9.40 11.36 -12.96
N SER A 49 8.95 10.38 -13.75
CA SER A 49 9.06 10.46 -15.22
C SER A 49 8.15 11.53 -15.83
N ARG A 50 6.99 11.80 -15.23
CA ARG A 50 6.03 12.78 -15.74
C ARG A 50 6.23 14.20 -15.23
N GLY A 51 7.19 14.43 -14.31
CA GLY A 51 7.39 15.75 -13.68
C GLY A 51 6.14 16.31 -12.99
N GLN A 52 5.13 15.48 -12.76
CA GLN A 52 3.88 15.88 -12.13
C GLN A 52 4.11 15.87 -10.62
N ARG A 53 4.24 17.06 -10.04
CA ARG A 53 4.11 17.22 -8.58
C ARG A 53 2.77 16.60 -8.17
N PRO A 54 2.71 15.76 -7.13
CA PRO A 54 1.45 15.17 -6.69
C PRO A 54 0.45 16.31 -6.49
N ALA A 55 -0.67 16.24 -7.21
CA ALA A 55 -1.74 17.21 -7.03
C ALA A 55 -2.32 16.95 -5.64
N THR A 56 -1.87 17.73 -4.66
CA THR A 56 -2.51 17.81 -3.35
C THR A 56 -3.92 18.33 -3.57
N CYS A 57 -4.91 17.56 -3.17
CA CYS A 57 -6.19 18.12 -2.78
C CYS A 57 -6.00 18.92 -1.49
#